data_AF-A0A812MMI8-F1
#
_entry.id   AF-A0A812MMI8-F1
#
_cell.length_a   1.000
_cell.length_b   1.000
_cell.length_c   1.000
_cell.angle_alpha   90.00
_cell.angle_beta   90.00
_cell.angle_gamma   90.00
#
_symmetry.space_group_name_H-M   'P 1'
#
loop_
_entity.id
_entity.type
_entity.pdbx_description
1 polymer ?
#
loop_
_entity_poly.entity_id
_entity_poly.type
_entity_poly.pdbx_seq_one_letter_code
_entity_poly.pdbx_strand_id
1 'polypeptide(L)'
;MVLGLVRAGRFDTVYAVALLLVNCVMQIMFALILLDDGFMGEEFDKQKINAQIWRTSVAHDYKYMDLAETSLVTRVCSGDGALILSTTQASLVEQINMYLRLSTDQLVQTDFGPGTLLCMLCILLWSLCVYKEFRNIWLALAGAVNLPKSRHTVFTEGNFEQISWGRLSVFLATNFTRVAVASVLLVAGIMWLARTTSISELMLNAVALNAILDVDEFLFNGLTPMKFQHAIQSLSPMSIKYSRRRSEWESSIQALLLILTIIVPYMFLVKPFGQTMVEVKNLMCGGNQSFVIHHNPDTQMTNGLITRDGRGASEICTWEVGQGLRLGVLGLKGELTLQAMGLSNAVVAKHCLMRLAGFHETRVLKQERSVC
;
A
#
# COMPACT_ATOMS: atom_id res chain seq x y z
N MET A 1 20.93 30.93 9.74
CA MET A 1 22.22 31.27 10.39
C MET A 1 22.88 32.52 9.81
N VAL A 2 22.88 32.69 8.48
CA VAL A 2 23.56 33.80 7.76
C VAL A 2 22.79 35.15 7.80
N LEU A 3 21.49 35.12 8.11
CA LEU A 3 20.64 36.31 8.19
C LEU A 3 21.20 37.32 9.21
N GLY A 4 21.54 38.52 8.72
CA GLY A 4 22.09 39.62 9.52
C GLY A 4 23.60 39.59 9.74
N LEU A 5 24.37 38.78 9.01
CA LEU A 5 25.85 38.85 8.96
C LEU A 5 26.35 39.43 7.65
N VAL A 6 25.71 39.04 6.55
CA VAL A 6 25.94 39.66 5.25
C VAL A 6 25.34 41.06 5.32
N ARG A 7 26.03 42.06 4.73
CA ARG A 7 25.45 43.39 4.40
C ARG A 7 24.35 43.26 3.34
N ALA A 8 23.40 42.36 3.58
CA ALA A 8 22.21 42.17 2.79
C ALA A 8 21.24 43.30 3.13
N GLY A 9 20.51 43.79 2.12
CA GLY A 9 19.49 44.80 2.37
C GLY A 9 18.40 44.26 3.31
N ARG A 10 17.62 45.17 3.91
CA ARG A 10 16.41 44.76 4.67
C ARG A 10 15.48 43.91 3.80
N PHE A 11 15.37 44.25 2.51
CA PHE A 11 14.60 43.52 1.53
C PHE A 11 15.09 42.07 1.35
N ASP A 12 16.39 41.87 1.15
CA ASP A 12 17.00 40.53 1.02
C ASP A 12 16.71 39.65 2.25
N THR A 13 16.74 40.24 3.45
CA THR A 13 16.42 39.55 4.71
C THR A 13 14.94 39.15 4.78
N VAL A 14 14.02 40.08 4.46
CA VAL A 14 12.58 39.80 4.44
C VAL A 14 12.25 38.70 3.44
N TYR A 15 12.87 38.77 2.25
CA TYR A 15 12.69 37.77 1.21
C TYR A 15 13.19 36.39 1.63
N ALA A 16 14.37 36.28 2.26
CA ALA A 16 14.87 35.02 2.78
C ALA A 16 13.98 34.42 3.90
N VAL A 17 13.38 35.25 4.75
CA VAL A 17 12.39 34.81 5.75
C VAL A 17 11.11 34.32 5.07
N ALA A 18 10.64 35.03 4.04
CA ALA A 18 9.49 34.60 3.25
C ALA A 18 9.75 33.24 2.57
N LEU A 19 10.94 33.03 1.99
CA LEU A 19 11.32 31.73 1.41
C LEU A 19 11.34 30.60 2.44
N LEU A 20 11.83 30.85 3.65
CA LEU A 20 11.80 29.87 4.74
C LEU A 20 10.36 29.49 5.11
N LEU A 21 9.45 30.46 5.17
CA LEU A 21 8.04 30.23 5.46
C LEU A 21 7.36 29.45 4.33
N VAL A 22 7.58 29.82 3.07
CA VAL A 22 7.05 29.10 1.90
C VAL A 22 7.53 27.66 1.90
N ASN A 23 8.82 27.43 2.15
CA ASN A 23 9.38 26.08 2.24
C ASN A 23 8.69 25.25 3.33
N CYS A 24 8.54 25.82 4.53
CA CYS A 24 7.85 25.17 5.65
C CYS A 24 6.40 24.82 5.29
N VAL A 25 5.67 25.76 4.68
CA VAL A 25 4.28 25.55 4.25
C VAL A 25 4.18 24.46 3.19
N MET A 26 5.05 24.48 2.17
CA MET A 26 5.06 23.46 1.13
C MET A 26 5.33 22.06 1.69
N GLN A 27 6.34 21.95 2.55
CA GLN A 27 6.68 20.70 3.23
C GLN A 27 5.53 20.14 4.07
N ILE A 28 4.85 21.01 4.85
CA ILE A 28 3.68 20.63 5.63
C ILE A 28 2.53 20.20 4.69
N MET A 29 2.27 20.94 3.62
CA MET A 29 1.23 20.60 2.65
C MET A 29 1.47 19.24 1.99
N PHE A 30 2.70 18.94 1.57
CA PHE A 30 3.04 17.62 1.02
C PHE A 30 2.86 16.51 2.05
N ALA A 31 3.28 16.74 3.30
CA ALA A 31 3.06 15.76 4.37
C ALA A 31 1.57 15.51 4.62
N LEU A 32 0.73 16.55 4.60
CA LEU A 32 -0.72 16.42 4.74
C LEU A 32 -1.35 15.69 3.55
N ILE A 33 -0.94 16.00 2.32
CA ILE A 33 -1.44 15.32 1.11
C ILE A 33 -1.08 13.82 1.13
N LEU A 34 0.15 13.47 1.55
CA LEU A 34 0.57 12.07 1.64
C LEU A 34 -0.14 11.29 2.76
N LEU A 35 -0.62 11.98 3.79
CA LEU A 35 -1.40 11.39 4.88
C LEU A 35 -2.91 11.39 4.61
N ASP A 36 -3.36 11.98 3.50
CA ASP A 36 -4.77 12.00 3.15
C ASP A 36 -5.24 10.60 2.73
N ASP A 37 -6.39 10.17 3.25
CA ASP A 37 -6.96 8.85 2.95
C ASP A 37 -7.28 8.69 1.46
N GLY A 38 -7.60 9.78 0.76
CA GLY A 38 -7.83 9.76 -0.69
C GLY A 38 -6.55 9.45 -1.47
N PHE A 39 -5.39 9.87 -0.97
CA PHE A 39 -4.10 9.59 -1.60
C PHE A 39 -3.54 8.22 -1.22
N MET A 40 -3.73 7.79 0.02
CA MET A 40 -3.32 6.45 0.47
C MET A 40 -4.16 5.31 -0.12
N GLY A 41 -5.22 5.65 -0.89
CA GLY A 41 -6.10 4.71 -1.58
C GLY A 41 -7.16 4.11 -0.66
N GLU A 42 -8.15 3.46 -1.26
CA GLU A 42 -9.18 2.76 -0.50
C GLU A 42 -8.58 1.60 0.29
N GLU A 43 -8.98 1.50 1.57
CA GLU A 43 -8.63 0.37 2.40
C GLU A 43 -9.07 -0.94 1.73
N PHE A 44 -8.14 -1.90 1.64
CA PHE A 44 -8.35 -3.14 0.90
C PHE A 44 -9.47 -4.01 1.48
N ASP A 45 -9.92 -3.72 2.71
CA ASP A 45 -11.11 -4.33 3.29
C ASP A 45 -12.39 -3.99 2.51
N LYS A 46 -12.48 -2.80 1.90
CA LYS A 46 -13.57 -2.50 0.95
C LYS A 46 -13.51 -3.41 -0.27
N GLN A 47 -12.31 -3.75 -0.74
CA GLN A 47 -12.14 -4.67 -1.87
C GLN A 47 -12.58 -6.10 -1.52
N LYS A 48 -12.43 -6.55 -0.27
CA LYS A 48 -13.00 -7.84 0.17
C LYS A 48 -14.52 -7.86 0.04
N ILE A 49 -15.19 -6.81 0.53
CA ILE A 49 -16.64 -6.69 0.44
C ILE A 49 -17.09 -6.63 -1.03
N ASN A 50 -16.42 -5.80 -1.84
CA ASN A 50 -16.72 -5.68 -3.27
C ASN A 50 -16.52 -7.02 -4.01
N ALA A 51 -15.46 -7.76 -3.69
CA ALA A 51 -15.20 -9.09 -4.23
C ALA A 51 -16.33 -10.08 -3.87
N GLN A 52 -16.79 -10.09 -2.61
CA GLN A 52 -17.87 -10.96 -2.16
C GLN A 52 -19.21 -10.59 -2.82
N ILE A 53 -19.53 -9.30 -2.90
CA ILE A 53 -20.74 -8.81 -3.57
C ILE A 53 -20.69 -9.21 -5.05
N TRP A 54 -19.58 -8.95 -5.74
CA TRP A 54 -19.41 -9.33 -7.13
C TRP A 54 -19.56 -10.85 -7.34
N ARG A 55 -18.91 -11.66 -6.49
CA ARG A 55 -18.97 -13.13 -6.53
C ARG A 55 -20.41 -13.65 -6.44
N THR A 56 -21.20 -13.08 -5.54
CA THR A 56 -22.56 -13.57 -5.23
C THR A 56 -23.66 -12.98 -6.11
N SER A 57 -23.43 -11.81 -6.73
CA SER A 57 -24.45 -11.10 -7.51
C SER A 57 -24.22 -11.13 -9.02
N VAL A 58 -22.97 -11.10 -9.49
CA VAL A 58 -22.64 -10.94 -10.91
C VAL A 58 -21.90 -12.15 -11.46
N ALA A 59 -20.90 -12.66 -10.72
CA ALA A 59 -19.91 -13.59 -11.26
C ALA A 59 -20.48 -14.95 -11.71
N HIS A 60 -21.64 -15.32 -11.17
CA HIS A 60 -22.37 -16.54 -11.50
C HIS A 60 -23.69 -16.29 -12.25
N ASP A 61 -24.04 -15.07 -12.63
CA ASP A 61 -25.31 -14.83 -13.33
C ASP A 61 -25.22 -15.40 -14.76
N TYR A 62 -26.20 -16.23 -15.14
CA TYR A 62 -26.33 -16.83 -16.47
C TYR A 62 -26.29 -15.79 -17.60
N LYS A 63 -26.74 -14.56 -17.34
CA LYS A 63 -26.68 -13.45 -18.31
C LYS A 63 -25.25 -13.15 -18.80
N TYR A 64 -24.24 -13.43 -17.98
CA TYR A 64 -22.83 -13.18 -18.32
C TYR A 64 -22.08 -14.45 -18.71
N MET A 65 -22.78 -15.56 -18.91
CA MET A 65 -22.21 -16.77 -19.48
C MET A 65 -21.83 -16.52 -20.94
N ASP A 66 -20.68 -17.02 -21.36
CA ASP A 66 -20.21 -16.86 -22.74
C ASP A 66 -20.77 -17.95 -23.67
N LEU A 67 -20.43 -17.85 -24.96
CA LEU A 67 -20.84 -18.82 -25.98
C LEU A 67 -20.18 -20.20 -25.79
N ALA A 68 -19.07 -20.28 -25.06
CA ALA A 68 -18.41 -21.53 -24.70
C ALA A 68 -19.06 -22.21 -23.48
N GLU A 69 -20.13 -21.63 -22.93
CA GLU A 69 -20.83 -22.08 -21.72
C GLU A 69 -19.91 -22.11 -20.50
N THR A 70 -19.02 -21.12 -20.39
CA THR A 70 -18.16 -20.85 -19.23
C THR A 70 -18.73 -19.69 -18.41
N SER A 71 -18.56 -19.77 -17.09
CA SER A 71 -19.03 -18.72 -16.18
C SER A 71 -18.10 -17.52 -16.22
N LEU A 72 -18.64 -16.34 -15.90
CA LEU A 72 -17.85 -15.11 -15.86
C LEU A 72 -16.68 -15.21 -14.86
N VAL A 73 -16.91 -15.82 -13.70
CA VAL A 73 -15.83 -16.06 -12.73
C VAL A 73 -14.72 -16.94 -13.27
N THR A 74 -15.02 -18.06 -13.94
CA THR A 74 -13.99 -18.94 -14.51
C THR A 74 -13.10 -18.16 -15.47
N ARG A 75 -13.69 -17.29 -16.30
CA ARG A 75 -12.94 -16.46 -17.24
C ARG A 75 -12.11 -15.35 -16.57
N VAL A 76 -12.65 -14.68 -15.56
CA VAL A 76 -11.90 -13.69 -14.76
C VAL A 76 -10.70 -14.35 -14.07
N CYS A 77 -10.93 -15.51 -13.46
CA CYS A 77 -9.90 -16.20 -12.69
C CYS A 77 -8.87 -16.90 -13.57
N SER A 78 -9.21 -17.28 -14.81
CA SER A 78 -8.27 -17.83 -15.80
C SER A 78 -7.42 -16.76 -16.51
N GLY A 79 -7.72 -15.47 -16.31
CA GLY A 79 -7.00 -14.37 -16.95
C GLY A 79 -7.37 -14.19 -18.43
N ASP A 80 -8.63 -14.45 -18.80
CA ASP A 80 -9.09 -14.26 -20.18
C ASP A 80 -9.08 -12.77 -20.58
N GLY A 81 -8.13 -12.40 -21.44
CA GLY A 81 -7.96 -11.04 -21.95
C GLY A 81 -9.06 -10.56 -22.91
N ALA A 82 -9.99 -11.42 -23.32
CA ALA A 82 -11.13 -11.06 -24.17
C ALA A 82 -12.36 -10.59 -23.36
N LEU A 83 -12.22 -10.34 -22.05
CA LEU A 83 -13.32 -9.88 -21.21
C LEU A 83 -13.67 -8.41 -21.47
N ILE A 84 -14.89 -8.17 -21.93
CA ILE A 84 -15.48 -6.82 -22.02
C ILE A 84 -16.16 -6.42 -20.70
N LEU A 85 -16.66 -7.39 -19.92
CA LEU A 85 -17.29 -7.17 -18.63
C LEU A 85 -16.35 -7.58 -17.48
N SER A 86 -16.52 -6.94 -16.31
CA SER A 86 -15.70 -7.20 -15.11
C SER A 86 -14.19 -7.00 -15.32
N THR A 87 -13.81 -6.06 -16.20
CA THR A 87 -12.40 -5.71 -16.47
C THR A 87 -11.66 -5.31 -15.20
N THR A 88 -12.31 -4.61 -14.29
CA THR A 88 -11.75 -4.22 -12.98
C THR A 88 -11.40 -5.42 -12.10
N GLN A 89 -12.23 -6.47 -12.12
CA GLN A 89 -12.00 -7.70 -11.36
C GLN A 89 -10.90 -8.54 -11.98
N ALA A 90 -10.89 -8.65 -13.31
CA ALA A 90 -9.83 -9.32 -14.05
C ALA A 90 -8.47 -8.65 -13.80
N SER A 91 -8.38 -7.32 -13.91
CA SER A 91 -7.14 -6.58 -13.64
C SER A 91 -6.70 -6.73 -12.18
N LEU A 92 -7.63 -6.76 -11.22
CA LEU A 92 -7.30 -6.96 -9.82
C LEU A 92 -6.69 -8.35 -9.56
N VAL A 93 -7.30 -9.41 -10.10
CA VAL A 93 -6.78 -10.78 -9.97
C VAL A 93 -5.42 -10.91 -10.66
N GLU A 94 -5.26 -10.32 -11.84
CA GLU A 94 -4.00 -10.30 -12.57
C GLU A 94 -2.90 -9.59 -11.77
N GLN A 95 -3.18 -8.41 -11.21
CA GLN A 95 -2.25 -7.68 -10.34
C GLN A 95 -1.86 -8.50 -9.11
N ILE A 96 -2.81 -9.16 -8.45
CA ILE A 96 -2.52 -10.03 -7.29
C ILE A 96 -1.60 -11.19 -7.71
N ASN A 97 -1.89 -11.84 -8.84
CA ASN A 97 -1.07 -12.95 -9.35
C ASN A 97 0.35 -12.50 -9.69
N MET A 98 0.51 -11.35 -10.35
CA MET A 98 1.82 -10.78 -10.66
C MET A 98 2.59 -10.38 -9.40
N TYR A 99 1.92 -9.72 -8.44
CA TYR A 99 2.54 -9.23 -7.22
C TYR A 99 3.05 -10.37 -6.32
N LEU A 100 2.20 -11.39 -6.09
CA LEU A 100 2.50 -12.53 -5.23
C LEU A 100 3.19 -13.70 -5.96
N ARG A 101 3.34 -13.63 -7.29
CA ARG A 101 3.79 -14.74 -8.16
C ARG A 101 2.97 -16.01 -7.92
N LEU A 102 1.66 -15.85 -7.82
CA LEU A 102 0.75 -16.99 -7.74
C LEU A 102 0.45 -17.50 -9.14
N SER A 103 0.52 -18.82 -9.32
CA SER A 103 -0.12 -19.45 -10.47
C SER A 103 -1.64 -19.29 -10.37
N THR A 104 -2.35 -19.42 -11.50
CA THR A 104 -3.81 -19.30 -11.58
C THR A 104 -4.52 -20.13 -10.50
N ASP A 105 -4.11 -21.38 -10.34
CA ASP A 105 -4.75 -22.35 -9.43
C ASP A 105 -4.17 -22.33 -8.00
N GLN A 106 -3.09 -21.58 -7.76
CA GLN A 106 -2.46 -21.52 -6.44
C GLN A 106 -3.11 -20.45 -5.57
N LEU A 107 -3.63 -20.90 -4.42
CA LEU A 107 -4.23 -20.06 -3.37
C LEU A 107 -3.35 -19.93 -2.12
N VAL A 108 -2.16 -20.54 -2.12
CA VAL A 108 -1.22 -20.48 -1.00
C VAL A 108 -0.08 -19.54 -1.36
N GLN A 109 0.15 -18.55 -0.49
CA GLN A 109 1.22 -17.57 -0.63
C GLN A 109 2.59 -18.18 -0.33
N THR A 110 3.58 -17.86 -1.16
CA THR A 110 4.99 -18.03 -0.79
C THR A 110 5.47 -16.74 -0.11
N ASP A 111 6.33 -16.87 0.91
CA ASP A 111 6.73 -15.71 1.75
C ASP A 111 7.42 -14.59 0.96
N PHE A 112 7.99 -14.87 -0.22
CA PHE A 112 8.76 -13.91 -1.01
C PHE A 112 8.31 -13.84 -2.48
N GLY A 113 7.20 -13.16 -2.72
CA GLY A 113 6.79 -12.72 -4.06
C GLY A 113 7.71 -11.62 -4.61
N PRO A 114 7.87 -11.49 -5.95
CA PRO A 114 8.68 -10.46 -6.57
C PRO A 114 8.16 -9.04 -6.28
N GLY A 115 6.83 -8.87 -6.19
CA GLY A 115 6.21 -7.60 -5.80
C GLY A 115 6.57 -7.21 -4.35
N THR A 116 6.49 -8.17 -3.42
CA THR A 116 6.92 -7.98 -2.03
C THR A 116 8.40 -7.58 -1.95
N LEU A 117 9.29 -8.28 -2.66
CA LEU A 117 10.72 -7.96 -2.67
C LEU A 117 10.98 -6.57 -3.24
N LEU A 118 10.32 -6.20 -4.35
CA LEU A 118 10.43 -4.86 -4.92
C LEU A 118 9.93 -3.79 -3.96
N CYS A 119 8.77 -4.00 -3.31
CA CYS A 119 8.25 -3.08 -2.30
C CYS A 119 9.24 -2.88 -1.16
N MET A 120 9.87 -3.95 -0.66
CA MET A 120 10.91 -3.87 0.37
C MET A 120 12.15 -3.10 -0.09
N LEU A 121 12.58 -3.29 -1.34
CA LEU A 121 13.68 -2.52 -1.93
C LEU A 121 13.32 -1.04 -2.08
N CYS A 122 12.10 -0.71 -2.50
CA CYS A 122 11.62 0.67 -2.58
C CYS A 122 11.57 1.33 -1.19
N ILE A 123 11.07 0.63 -0.17
CA ILE A 123 11.07 1.11 1.22
C ILE A 123 12.51 1.32 1.73
N LEU A 124 13.45 0.42 1.39
CA LEU A 124 14.86 0.57 1.73
C LEU A 124 15.48 1.79 1.08
N LEU A 125 15.31 1.96 -0.22
CA LEU A 125 15.83 3.11 -0.96
C LEU A 125 15.23 4.42 -0.42
N TRP A 126 13.92 4.45 -0.21
CA TRP A 126 13.24 5.60 0.39
C TRP A 126 13.79 5.94 1.77
N SER A 127 13.94 4.93 2.64
CA SER A 127 14.50 5.11 3.99
C SER A 127 15.92 5.67 3.92
N LEU A 128 16.78 5.15 3.03
CA LEU A 128 18.14 5.64 2.83
C LEU A 128 18.16 7.12 2.39
N CYS A 129 17.25 7.54 1.50
CA CYS A 129 17.12 8.94 1.11
C CYS A 129 16.76 9.84 2.30
N VAL A 130 15.80 9.43 3.13
CA VAL A 130 15.46 10.21 4.34
C VAL A 130 16.60 10.19 5.36
N TYR A 131 17.30 9.06 5.53
CA TYR A 131 18.46 8.97 6.44
C TYR A 131 19.63 9.86 6.02
N LYS A 132 19.85 10.02 4.71
CA LYS A 132 20.81 11.01 4.18
C LYS A 132 20.46 12.41 4.70
N GLU A 133 19.18 12.77 4.67
CA GLU A 133 18.74 14.08 5.16
C GLU A 133 18.85 14.22 6.68
N PHE A 134 18.46 13.19 7.46
CA PHE A 134 18.69 13.20 8.91
C PHE A 134 20.17 13.36 9.27
N ARG A 135 21.08 12.71 8.54
CA ARG A 135 22.52 12.86 8.75
C ARG A 135 22.97 14.29 8.48
N ASN A 136 22.50 14.90 7.38
CA ASN A 136 22.82 16.30 7.06
C ASN A 136 22.37 17.25 8.18
N ILE A 137 21.13 17.08 8.67
CA ILE A 137 20.58 17.89 9.77
C ILE A 137 21.37 17.66 11.07
N TRP A 138 21.70 16.41 11.39
CA TRP A 138 22.46 16.06 12.59
C TRP A 138 23.86 16.68 12.59
N LEU A 139 24.56 16.64 11.45
CA LEU A 139 25.87 17.27 11.30
C LEU A 139 25.78 18.80 11.45
N ALA A 140 24.76 19.43 10.87
CA ALA A 140 24.52 20.85 11.00
C ALA A 140 24.21 21.26 12.45
N LEU A 141 23.40 20.48 13.15
CA LEU A 141 23.10 20.65 14.58
C LEU A 141 24.33 20.46 15.45
N ALA A 142 25.11 19.40 15.23
CA ALA A 142 26.33 19.11 15.97
C ALA A 142 27.37 20.23 15.78
N GLY A 143 27.51 20.75 14.56
CA GLY A 143 28.34 21.93 14.29
C GLY A 143 27.88 23.15 15.08
N ALA A 144 26.59 23.49 15.00
CA ALA A 144 26.03 24.67 15.67
C ALA A 144 26.12 24.60 17.21
N VAL A 145 25.99 23.41 17.81
CA VAL A 145 26.08 23.21 19.26
C VAL A 145 27.51 23.35 19.78
N ASN A 146 28.52 23.01 18.97
CA ASN A 146 29.93 23.14 19.34
C ASN A 146 30.46 24.59 19.24
N LEU A 147 29.72 25.51 18.63
CA LEU A 147 30.14 26.90 18.54
C LEU A 147 30.03 27.63 19.89
N PRO A 148 31.02 28.46 20.27
CA PRO A 148 30.95 29.28 21.47
C PRO A 148 29.73 30.20 21.42
N LYS A 149 29.00 30.27 22.53
CA LYS A 149 27.78 31.08 22.65
C LYS A 149 28.13 32.41 23.32
N SER A 150 27.73 33.51 22.69
CA SER A 150 27.96 34.87 23.18
C SER A 150 26.69 35.72 23.07
N ARG A 151 26.69 36.96 23.56
CA ARG A 151 25.57 37.89 23.35
C ARG A 151 25.58 38.48 21.95
N HIS A 152 26.77 38.64 21.37
CA HIS A 152 26.96 39.20 20.03
C HIS A 152 27.60 38.16 19.11
N THR A 153 27.24 38.19 17.83
CA THR A 153 27.83 37.32 16.81
C THR A 153 29.08 37.99 16.24
N VAL A 154 30.21 37.30 16.30
CA VAL A 154 31.47 37.77 15.70
C VAL A 154 31.78 36.86 14.50
N PHE A 155 31.95 37.48 13.34
CA PHE A 155 32.26 36.80 12.08
C PHE A 155 33.54 37.41 11.51
N THR A 156 34.61 36.62 11.50
CA THR A 156 35.95 37.05 11.10
C THR A 156 36.45 36.11 10.01
N GLU A 157 36.85 36.65 8.86
CA GLU A 157 37.52 35.89 7.77
C GLU A 157 36.77 34.61 7.31
N GLY A 158 35.45 34.64 7.25
CA GLY A 158 34.66 33.48 6.81
C GLY A 158 34.37 32.45 7.90
N ASN A 159 34.96 32.60 9.09
CA ASN A 159 34.75 31.72 10.24
C ASN A 159 33.80 32.36 11.27
N PHE A 160 32.96 31.51 11.88
CA PHE A 160 32.13 31.89 13.02
C PHE A 160 32.91 31.66 14.32
N GLU A 161 33.34 32.73 14.98
CA GLU A 161 33.97 32.60 16.31
C GLU A 161 32.94 32.46 17.41
N GLN A 162 31.84 33.21 17.35
CA GLN A 162 30.82 33.24 18.39
C GLN A 162 29.42 33.45 17.80
N ILE A 163 28.42 32.74 18.33
CA ILE A 163 27.01 32.87 17.93
C ILE A 163 26.13 33.40 19.06
N SER A 164 25.20 34.30 18.72
CA SER A 164 24.17 34.80 19.64
C SER A 164 23.12 33.72 19.96
N TRP A 165 22.65 33.66 21.20
CA TRP A 165 21.60 32.74 21.63
C TRP A 165 20.32 32.81 20.79
N GLY A 166 19.86 34.01 20.40
CA GLY A 166 18.66 34.16 19.57
C GLY A 166 18.78 33.49 18.21
N ARG A 167 19.90 33.69 17.50
CA ARG A 167 20.15 33.05 16.19
C ARG A 167 20.32 31.55 16.30
N LEU A 168 20.97 31.08 17.38
CA LEU A 168 21.07 29.65 17.66
C LEU A 168 19.68 29.05 17.88
N SER A 169 18.82 29.71 18.66
CA SER A 169 17.44 29.26 18.89
C SER A 169 16.64 29.14 17.60
N VAL A 170 16.68 30.16 16.72
CA VAL A 170 15.99 30.11 15.42
C VAL A 170 16.54 29.00 14.52
N PHE A 171 17.87 28.80 14.52
CA PHE A 171 18.50 27.72 13.78
C PHE A 171 18.07 26.34 14.31
N LEU A 172 18.08 26.14 15.63
CA LEU A 172 17.63 24.90 16.27
C LEU A 172 16.15 24.64 15.98
N ALA A 173 15.30 25.65 16.08
CA ALA A 173 13.88 25.55 15.77
C ALA A 173 13.64 25.14 14.31
N THR A 174 14.37 25.74 13.37
CA THR A 174 14.25 25.40 11.94
C THR A 174 14.67 23.95 11.66
N ASN A 175 15.80 23.50 12.22
CA ASN A 175 16.25 22.12 12.07
C ASN A 175 15.30 21.13 12.73
N PHE A 176 14.72 21.48 13.89
CA PHE A 176 13.70 20.67 14.54
C PHE A 176 12.46 20.50 13.65
N THR A 177 11.97 21.58 13.03
CA THR A 177 10.88 21.49 12.04
C THR A 177 11.24 20.58 10.87
N ARG A 178 12.47 20.68 10.33
CA ARG A 178 12.93 19.77 9.25
C ARG A 178 12.97 18.31 9.69
N VAL A 179 13.43 18.02 10.90
CA VAL A 179 13.40 16.65 11.46
C VAL A 179 11.98 16.15 11.59
N ALA A 180 11.07 16.97 12.10
CA ALA A 180 9.66 16.61 12.25
C ALA A 180 9.01 16.28 10.89
N VAL A 181 9.17 17.15 9.90
CA VAL A 181 8.68 16.93 8.52
C VAL A 181 9.29 15.66 7.93
N ALA A 182 10.61 15.50 7.96
CA ALA A 182 11.28 14.31 7.41
C ALA A 182 10.79 13.01 8.08
N SER A 183 10.51 13.05 9.38
CA SER A 183 9.96 11.91 10.12
C SER A 183 8.54 11.56 9.68
N VAL A 184 7.68 12.57 9.50
CA VAL A 184 6.32 12.38 8.98
C VAL A 184 6.36 11.84 7.55
N LEU A 185 7.20 12.42 6.68
CA LEU A 185 7.38 11.96 5.30
C LEU A 185 7.90 10.52 5.24
N LEU A 186 8.82 10.13 6.13
CA LEU A 186 9.29 8.75 6.21
C LEU A 186 8.12 7.79 6.45
N VAL A 187 7.31 8.05 7.49
CA VAL A 187 6.18 7.19 7.85
C VAL A 187 5.11 7.20 6.75
N ALA A 188 4.73 8.37 6.24
CA ALA A 188 3.74 8.49 5.17
C ALA A 188 4.20 7.79 3.88
N GLY A 189 5.46 7.98 3.47
CA GLY A 189 6.03 7.32 2.30
C GLY A 189 6.10 5.80 2.45
N ILE A 190 6.44 5.29 3.63
CA ILE A 190 6.41 3.84 3.92
C ILE A 190 4.98 3.30 3.80
N MET A 191 3.99 3.98 4.40
CA MET A 191 2.58 3.57 4.32
C MET A 191 2.07 3.58 2.89
N TRP A 192 2.39 4.61 2.12
CA TRP A 192 1.98 4.74 0.73
C TRP A 192 2.61 3.66 -0.17
N LEU A 193 3.92 3.42 -0.05
CA LEU A 193 4.60 2.35 -0.79
C LEU A 193 4.03 0.98 -0.42
N ALA A 194 3.80 0.70 0.86
CA ALA A 194 3.30 -0.60 1.31
C ALA A 194 1.87 -0.93 0.81
N ARG A 195 1.07 0.08 0.46
CA ARG A 195 -0.30 -0.07 -0.07
C ARG A 195 -0.37 -0.15 -1.60
N THR A 196 0.72 0.11 -2.31
CA THR A 196 0.71 0.11 -3.79
C THR A 196 0.76 -1.33 -4.32
N THR A 197 -0.24 -1.73 -5.12
CA THR A 197 -0.35 -3.10 -5.68
C THR A 197 0.39 -3.27 -7.00
N SER A 198 0.49 -2.19 -7.79
CA SER A 198 1.12 -2.21 -9.10
C SER A 198 2.64 -2.06 -8.98
N ILE A 199 3.37 -3.01 -9.57
CA ILE A 199 4.84 -3.05 -9.61
C ILE A 199 5.40 -1.78 -10.28
N SER A 200 4.78 -1.34 -11.38
CA SER A 200 5.21 -0.13 -12.10
C SER A 200 4.96 1.14 -11.29
N GLU A 201 3.84 1.21 -10.58
CA GLU A 201 3.50 2.34 -9.72
C GLU A 201 4.40 2.40 -8.49
N LEU A 202 4.80 1.27 -7.91
CA LEU A 202 5.75 1.23 -6.78
C LEU A 202 7.05 1.96 -7.08
N MET A 203 7.63 1.72 -8.26
CA MET A 203 8.85 2.39 -8.69
C MET A 203 8.63 3.88 -8.94
N LEU A 204 7.53 4.23 -9.62
CA LEU A 204 7.18 5.63 -9.89
C LEU A 204 6.97 6.41 -8.58
N ASN A 205 6.25 5.83 -7.63
CA ASN A 205 5.94 6.42 -6.33
C ASN A 205 7.21 6.60 -5.50
N ALA A 206 8.15 5.64 -5.52
CA ALA A 206 9.44 5.78 -4.84
C ALA A 206 10.28 6.94 -5.40
N VAL A 207 10.30 7.11 -6.73
CA VAL A 207 11.00 8.25 -7.36
C VAL A 207 10.30 9.57 -7.04
N ALA A 208 8.96 9.60 -7.07
CA ALA A 208 8.18 10.80 -6.74
C ALA A 208 8.42 11.23 -5.28
N LEU A 209 8.47 10.30 -4.33
CA LEU A 209 8.82 10.57 -2.94
C LEU A 209 10.20 11.20 -2.80
N ASN A 210 11.20 10.70 -3.53
CA ASN A 210 12.53 11.32 -3.55
C ASN A 210 12.47 12.76 -4.08
N ALA A 211 11.72 13.01 -5.16
CA ALA A 211 11.56 14.35 -5.68
C ALA A 211 10.91 15.30 -4.66
N ILE A 212 9.93 14.83 -3.87
CA ILE A 212 9.30 15.61 -2.79
C ILE A 212 10.31 16.00 -1.70
N LEU A 213 11.20 15.07 -1.33
CA LEU A 213 12.25 15.34 -0.33
C LEU A 213 13.20 16.46 -0.79
N ASP A 214 13.51 16.53 -2.09
CA ASP A 214 14.46 17.49 -2.67
C ASP A 214 13.81 18.87 -3.02
N VAL A 215 12.50 19.04 -2.81
CA VAL A 215 11.78 20.29 -3.16
C VAL A 215 12.33 21.50 -2.41
N ASP A 216 12.75 21.34 -1.17
CA ASP A 216 13.27 22.45 -0.38
C ASP A 216 14.63 22.94 -0.90
N GLU A 217 15.47 22.01 -1.34
CA GLU A 217 16.73 22.30 -2.01
C GLU A 217 16.48 23.01 -3.35
N PHE A 218 15.50 22.56 -4.15
CA PHE A 218 15.14 23.25 -5.40
C PHE A 218 14.62 24.66 -5.16
N LEU A 219 13.77 24.85 -4.13
CA LEU A 219 13.26 26.17 -3.77
C LEU A 219 14.39 27.09 -3.31
N PHE A 220 15.31 26.56 -2.50
CA PHE A 220 16.47 27.30 -2.05
C PHE A 220 17.39 27.67 -3.21
N ASN A 221 17.76 26.73 -4.07
CA ASN A 221 18.68 26.97 -5.19
C ASN A 221 18.06 27.88 -6.27
N GLY A 222 16.76 27.73 -6.53
CA GLY A 222 16.07 28.49 -7.57
C GLY A 222 15.69 29.91 -7.14
N LEU A 223 15.32 30.11 -5.87
CA LEU A 223 14.76 31.40 -5.42
C LEU A 223 15.69 32.23 -4.54
N THR A 224 16.72 31.65 -3.92
CA THR A 224 17.61 32.41 -3.02
C THR A 224 18.43 33.44 -3.80
N PRO A 225 18.54 34.70 -3.33
CA PRO A 225 19.33 35.73 -4.01
C PRO A 225 20.81 35.32 -4.14
N MET A 226 21.43 35.62 -5.29
CA MET A 226 22.83 35.31 -5.59
C MET A 226 23.82 35.76 -4.50
N LYS A 227 23.53 36.88 -3.81
CA LYS A 227 24.36 37.36 -2.69
C LYS A 227 24.42 36.37 -1.53
N PHE A 228 23.32 35.71 -1.20
CA PHE A 228 23.29 34.68 -0.17
C PHE A 228 23.98 33.41 -0.65
N GLN A 229 23.82 33.03 -1.91
CA GLN A 229 24.53 31.89 -2.50
C GLN A 229 26.05 32.10 -2.43
N HIS A 230 26.56 33.26 -2.84
CA HIS A 230 27.97 33.60 -2.69
C HIS A 230 28.42 33.66 -1.23
N ALA A 231 27.59 34.23 -0.34
CA ALA A 231 27.92 34.25 1.07
C ALA A 231 28.05 32.83 1.65
N ILE A 232 27.15 31.92 1.28
CA ILE A 232 27.19 30.51 1.71
C ILE A 232 28.38 29.77 1.10
N GLN A 233 28.68 30.00 -0.18
CA GLN A 233 29.87 29.44 -0.84
C GLN A 233 31.18 29.97 -0.24
N SER A 234 31.18 31.18 0.31
CA SER A 234 32.34 31.76 1.00
C SER A 234 32.50 31.27 2.44
N LEU A 235 31.53 30.55 2.99
CA LEU A 235 31.67 29.97 4.33
C LEU A 235 32.68 28.83 4.28
N SER A 236 33.66 28.90 5.17
CA SER A 236 34.57 27.79 5.38
C SER A 236 33.79 26.57 5.90
N PRO A 237 34.13 25.35 5.44
CA PRO A 237 33.51 24.14 5.97
C PRO A 237 33.82 24.03 7.47
N MET A 238 32.78 23.87 8.29
CA MET A 238 32.93 23.77 9.73
C MET A 238 33.67 22.48 10.10
N SER A 239 34.87 22.59 10.65
CA SER A 239 35.67 21.43 11.05
C SER A 239 35.11 20.84 12.35
N ILE A 240 34.32 19.77 12.24
CA ILE A 240 33.87 18.99 13.40
C ILE A 240 34.99 18.02 13.78
N LYS A 241 35.48 18.08 15.03
CA LYS A 241 36.41 17.08 15.55
C LYS A 241 35.65 15.79 15.83
N TYR A 242 35.71 14.83 14.91
CA TYR A 242 35.11 13.51 15.10
C TYR A 242 35.96 12.67 16.05
N SER A 243 35.37 12.27 17.18
CA SER A 243 35.94 11.19 18.00
C SER A 243 35.57 9.84 17.36
N ARG A 244 36.56 8.94 17.24
CA ARG A 244 36.38 7.60 16.67
C ARG A 244 35.19 6.86 17.30
N ARG A 245 35.08 6.90 18.63
CA ARG A 245 33.99 6.25 19.39
C ARG A 245 32.61 6.82 19.03
N ARG A 246 32.51 8.14 18.81
CA ARG A 246 31.23 8.77 18.41
C ARG A 246 30.80 8.31 17.02
N SER A 247 31.73 8.22 16.08
CA SER A 247 31.44 7.74 14.73
C SER A 247 30.96 6.29 14.73
N GLU A 248 31.58 5.41 15.52
CA GLU A 248 31.19 4.00 15.63
C GLU A 248 29.77 3.86 16.20
N TRP A 249 29.43 4.64 17.23
CA TRP A 249 28.10 4.67 17.82
C TRP A 249 27.04 5.22 16.85
N GLU A 250 27.35 6.29 16.13
CA GLU A 250 26.44 6.89 15.15
C GLU A 250 26.12 5.91 14.02
N SER A 251 27.13 5.26 13.44
CA SER A 251 26.95 4.22 12.43
C SER A 251 26.14 3.03 12.96
N SER A 252 26.37 2.61 14.20
CA SER A 252 25.64 1.49 14.80
C SER A 252 24.16 1.83 15.03
N ILE A 253 23.86 3.03 15.51
CA ILE A 253 22.48 3.51 15.70
C ILE A 253 21.78 3.63 14.34
N GLN A 254 22.46 4.20 13.34
CA GLN A 254 21.90 4.31 11.98
C GLN A 254 21.62 2.93 11.37
N ALA A 255 22.53 1.96 11.52
CA ALA A 255 22.31 0.60 11.04
C ALA A 255 21.12 -0.07 11.75
N LEU A 256 21.01 0.07 13.08
CA LEU A 256 19.89 -0.48 13.85
C LEU A 256 18.56 0.16 13.44
N LEU A 257 18.52 1.49 13.29
CA LEU A 257 17.35 2.22 12.84
C LEU A 257 16.94 1.79 11.43
N LEU A 258 17.89 1.64 10.51
CA LEU A 258 17.63 1.15 9.16
C LEU A 258 17.01 -0.25 9.19
N ILE A 259 17.59 -1.18 9.94
CA ILE A 259 17.03 -2.54 10.12
C ILE A 259 15.60 -2.47 10.67
N LEU A 260 15.35 -1.63 11.66
CA LEU A 260 14.02 -1.45 12.24
C LEU A 260 13.02 -0.90 11.21
N THR A 261 13.43 0.09 10.39
CA THR A 261 12.58 0.65 9.32
C THR A 261 12.29 -0.32 8.18
N ILE A 262 13.01 -1.44 8.08
CA ILE A 262 12.70 -2.52 7.13
C ILE A 262 11.79 -3.56 7.81
N ILE A 263 12.19 -4.04 8.99
CA ILE A 263 11.48 -5.13 9.67
C ILE A 263 10.08 -4.71 10.12
N VAL A 264 9.92 -3.52 10.68
CA VAL A 264 8.61 -3.06 11.20
C VAL A 264 7.59 -2.95 10.07
N PRO A 265 7.84 -2.23 8.95
CA PRO A 265 6.87 -2.16 7.86
C PRO A 265 6.60 -3.51 7.19
N TYR A 266 7.61 -4.37 7.09
CA TYR A 266 7.41 -5.73 6.59
C TYR A 266 6.39 -6.50 7.43
N MET A 267 6.57 -6.50 8.76
CA MET A 267 5.74 -7.28 9.68
C MET A 267 4.34 -6.69 9.85
N PHE A 268 4.21 -5.36 9.89
CA PHE A 268 2.95 -4.68 10.23
C PHE A 268 2.16 -4.20 9.02
N LEU A 269 2.79 -3.96 7.86
CA LEU A 269 2.11 -3.46 6.67
C LEU A 269 2.18 -4.45 5.52
N VAL A 270 3.37 -4.81 5.04
CA VAL A 270 3.54 -5.56 3.78
C VAL A 270 3.03 -7.00 3.90
N LYS A 271 3.38 -7.71 4.98
CA LYS A 271 2.93 -9.08 5.22
C LYS A 271 1.39 -9.19 5.35
N PRO A 272 0.71 -8.44 6.24
CA PRO A 272 -0.75 -8.52 6.33
C PRO A 272 -1.45 -8.05 5.06
N PHE A 273 -0.87 -7.10 4.32
CA PHE A 273 -1.40 -6.69 3.03
C PHE A 273 -1.36 -7.82 1.99
N GLY A 274 -0.25 -8.57 1.91
CA GLY A 274 -0.15 -9.76 1.06
C GLY A 274 -1.19 -10.83 1.42
N GLN A 275 -1.41 -11.10 2.71
CA GLN A 275 -2.44 -12.04 3.16
C GLN A 275 -3.85 -11.59 2.76
N THR A 276 -4.10 -10.29 2.85
CA THR A 276 -5.37 -9.68 2.46
C THR A 276 -5.61 -9.80 0.95
N MET A 277 -4.58 -9.66 0.11
CA MET A 277 -4.67 -9.94 -1.33
C MET A 277 -5.05 -11.39 -1.63
N VAL A 278 -4.45 -12.35 -0.92
CA VAL A 278 -4.77 -13.78 -1.05
C VAL A 278 -6.22 -14.03 -0.67
N GLU A 279 -6.69 -13.41 0.42
CA GLU A 279 -8.08 -13.51 0.85
C GLU A 279 -9.03 -12.97 -0.22
N VAL A 280 -8.76 -11.79 -0.80
CA VAL A 280 -9.55 -11.24 -1.90
C VAL A 280 -9.55 -12.18 -3.11
N LYS A 281 -8.38 -12.70 -3.52
CA LYS A 281 -8.30 -13.70 -4.59
C LYS A 281 -9.12 -14.95 -4.26
N ASN A 282 -9.08 -15.43 -3.02
CA ASN A 282 -9.85 -16.59 -2.58
C ASN A 282 -11.37 -16.30 -2.57
N LEU A 283 -11.80 -15.09 -2.21
CA LEU A 283 -13.22 -14.70 -2.30
C LEU A 283 -13.70 -14.65 -3.75
N MET A 284 -12.85 -14.23 -4.68
CA MET A 284 -13.18 -14.14 -6.10
C MET A 284 -13.08 -15.47 -6.85
N CYS A 285 -12.02 -16.23 -6.59
CA CYS A 285 -11.62 -17.41 -7.35
C CYS A 285 -11.61 -18.70 -6.53
N GLY A 286 -11.96 -18.67 -5.26
CA GLY A 286 -12.10 -19.88 -4.45
C GLY A 286 -13.35 -20.68 -4.80
N GLY A 287 -13.34 -21.95 -4.39
CA GLY A 287 -14.47 -22.86 -4.50
C GLY A 287 -14.80 -23.27 -5.94
N ASN A 288 -16.03 -23.73 -6.15
CA ASN A 288 -16.50 -24.12 -7.47
C ASN A 288 -16.77 -22.86 -8.32
N GLN A 289 -16.11 -22.77 -9.47
CA GLN A 289 -16.30 -21.68 -10.43
C GLN A 289 -17.24 -22.11 -11.58
N SER A 290 -17.42 -23.42 -11.76
CA SER A 290 -18.03 -24.03 -12.93
C SER A 290 -19.56 -24.17 -12.83
N PHE A 291 -20.22 -23.12 -12.36
CA PHE A 291 -21.68 -23.06 -12.36
C PHE A 291 -22.20 -21.64 -12.60
N VAL A 292 -23.43 -21.55 -13.06
CA VAL A 292 -24.18 -20.31 -13.24
C VAL A 292 -25.57 -20.44 -12.64
N ILE A 293 -26.15 -19.32 -12.25
CA ILE A 293 -27.46 -19.20 -11.62
C ILE A 293 -28.36 -18.41 -12.56
N HIS A 294 -29.56 -18.93 -12.81
CA HIS A 294 -30.60 -18.26 -13.57
C HIS A 294 -31.85 -18.11 -12.70
N HIS A 295 -32.39 -16.89 -12.60
CA HIS A 295 -33.66 -16.64 -11.93
C HIS A 295 -34.75 -16.45 -12.98
N ASN A 296 -35.72 -17.36 -13.01
CA ASN A 296 -36.87 -17.26 -13.89
C ASN A 296 -37.96 -16.41 -13.21
N PRO A 297 -38.29 -15.21 -13.73
CA PRO A 297 -39.28 -14.32 -13.11
C PRO A 297 -40.71 -14.85 -13.19
N ASP A 298 -41.03 -15.69 -14.18
CA ASP A 298 -42.39 -16.21 -14.36
C ASP A 298 -42.70 -17.31 -13.34
N THR A 299 -41.70 -18.17 -13.07
CA THR A 299 -41.87 -19.27 -12.11
C THR A 299 -41.41 -18.93 -10.70
N GLN A 300 -40.72 -17.80 -10.50
CA GLN A 300 -40.07 -17.43 -9.24
C GLN A 300 -39.13 -18.54 -8.72
N MET A 301 -38.50 -19.28 -9.65
CA MET A 301 -37.54 -20.35 -9.32
C MET A 301 -36.14 -19.95 -9.73
N THR A 302 -35.17 -20.28 -8.88
CA THR A 302 -33.74 -20.10 -9.14
C THR A 302 -33.13 -21.44 -9.49
N ASN A 303 -32.64 -21.57 -10.72
CA ASN A 303 -32.00 -22.78 -11.22
C ASN A 303 -30.47 -22.58 -11.28
N GLY A 304 -29.73 -23.61 -10.85
CA GLY A 304 -28.28 -23.67 -11.00
C GLY A 304 -27.91 -24.60 -12.16
N LEU A 305 -27.07 -24.14 -13.06
CA LEU A 305 -26.55 -24.91 -14.20
C LEU A 305 -25.05 -25.10 -14.03
N ILE A 306 -24.55 -26.32 -14.28
CA ILE A 306 -23.12 -26.61 -14.31
C ILE A 306 -22.59 -26.24 -15.69
N THR A 307 -21.48 -25.48 -15.74
CA THR A 307 -20.85 -25.05 -16.99
C THR A 307 -20.19 -26.21 -17.72
N ARG A 308 -19.78 -26.00 -18.98
CA ARG A 308 -19.07 -27.03 -19.76
C ARG A 308 -17.82 -27.56 -19.05
N ASP A 309 -17.02 -26.68 -18.48
CA ASP A 309 -15.79 -27.07 -17.75
C ASP A 309 -16.09 -27.92 -16.52
N GLY A 310 -17.22 -27.66 -15.84
CA GLY A 310 -17.67 -28.47 -14.70
C GLY A 310 -18.16 -29.86 -15.12
N ARG A 311 -18.78 -29.98 -16.30
CA ARG A 311 -19.28 -31.28 -16.82
C ARG A 311 -18.14 -32.23 -17.16
N GLY A 312 -17.05 -31.73 -17.74
CA GLY A 312 -15.86 -32.55 -18.04
C GLY A 312 -15.20 -33.16 -16.79
N ALA A 313 -15.35 -32.53 -15.63
CA ALA A 313 -14.86 -33.06 -14.36
C ALA A 313 -15.83 -34.03 -13.66
N SER A 314 -17.12 -34.01 -14.02
CA SER A 314 -18.20 -34.69 -13.29
C SER A 314 -18.65 -36.02 -13.92
N GLU A 315 -18.09 -36.44 -15.05
CA GLU A 315 -18.31 -37.78 -15.64
C GLU A 315 -17.79 -38.95 -14.77
N ILE A 316 -17.28 -38.71 -13.54
CA ILE A 316 -16.71 -39.75 -12.67
C ILE A 316 -17.45 -39.92 -11.32
N CYS A 317 -18.45 -39.10 -10.97
CA CYS A 317 -19.16 -39.26 -9.69
C CYS A 317 -20.70 -39.21 -9.84
N THR A 318 -21.29 -40.29 -10.34
CA THR A 318 -22.69 -40.61 -10.06
C THR A 318 -22.80 -41.20 -8.66
N TRP A 319 -23.19 -40.42 -7.66
CA TRP A 319 -23.68 -40.96 -6.39
C TRP A 319 -25.14 -41.35 -6.53
N GLU A 320 -25.41 -42.66 -6.54
CA GLU A 320 -26.74 -43.20 -6.22
C GLU A 320 -27.03 -42.90 -4.75
N VAL A 321 -27.85 -41.87 -4.51
CA VAL A 321 -28.41 -41.62 -3.17
C VAL A 321 -29.49 -42.66 -2.94
N GLY A 322 -29.20 -43.60 -2.04
CA GLY A 322 -30.12 -44.61 -1.56
C GLY A 322 -31.41 -43.99 -1.00
N GLN A 323 -32.51 -44.28 -1.70
CA GLN A 323 -33.91 -44.32 -1.29
C GLN A 323 -34.39 -43.32 -0.21
N GLY A 324 -35.04 -42.24 -0.67
CA GLY A 324 -35.94 -41.45 0.18
C GLY A 324 -36.37 -40.09 -0.35
N LEU A 325 -35.59 -39.49 -1.25
CA LEU A 325 -35.95 -38.25 -1.93
C LEU A 325 -35.77 -38.42 -3.45
N ARG A 326 -36.88 -38.41 -4.21
CA ARG A 326 -36.80 -38.37 -5.68
C ARG A 326 -36.52 -36.93 -6.12
N LEU A 327 -35.24 -36.57 -6.25
CA LEU A 327 -34.82 -35.56 -7.21
C LEU A 327 -34.81 -36.21 -8.59
N GLY A 328 -35.84 -35.92 -9.38
CA GLY A 328 -35.89 -36.37 -10.77
C GLY A 328 -34.92 -35.55 -11.63
N VAL A 329 -33.79 -36.13 -12.01
CA VAL A 329 -33.00 -35.65 -13.15
C VAL A 329 -33.70 -36.16 -14.41
N LEU A 330 -34.47 -35.29 -15.06
CA LEU A 330 -35.12 -35.59 -16.34
C LEU A 330 -34.17 -35.22 -17.48
N GLY A 331 -33.46 -36.23 -17.99
CA GLY A 331 -33.08 -36.43 -19.40
C GLY A 331 -32.41 -35.31 -20.21
N LEU A 332 -31.17 -35.60 -20.66
CA LEU A 332 -30.50 -35.12 -21.89
C LEU A 332 -30.29 -33.61 -22.12
N LYS A 333 -30.74 -32.74 -21.24
CA LYS A 333 -30.27 -31.34 -21.12
C LYS A 333 -30.07 -31.07 -19.64
N GLY A 334 -28.84 -30.83 -19.21
CA GLY A 334 -28.46 -30.74 -17.79
C GLY A 334 -29.07 -29.56 -17.02
N GLU A 335 -30.36 -29.65 -16.69
CA GLU A 335 -31.07 -28.72 -15.80
C GLU A 335 -31.37 -29.40 -14.46
N LEU A 336 -30.95 -28.76 -13.36
CA LEU A 336 -31.23 -29.17 -11.98
C LEU A 336 -32.23 -28.17 -11.38
N THR A 337 -33.50 -28.56 -11.28
CA THR A 337 -34.57 -27.75 -10.65
C THR A 337 -34.73 -28.11 -9.18
N LEU A 338 -34.62 -27.12 -8.29
CA LEU A 338 -34.88 -27.25 -6.85
C LEU A 338 -36.16 -26.48 -6.49
N GLN A 339 -37.27 -27.18 -6.22
CA GLN A 339 -38.52 -26.55 -5.80
C GLN A 339 -38.56 -26.40 -4.27
N ALA A 340 -38.46 -25.17 -3.78
CA ALA A 340 -38.71 -24.84 -2.37
C ALA A 340 -40.11 -24.20 -2.22
N MET A 341 -41.07 -24.95 -1.69
CA MET A 341 -42.38 -24.40 -1.33
C MET A 341 -42.29 -23.68 0.03
N GLY A 342 -42.38 -22.34 0.04
CA GLY A 342 -42.64 -21.54 1.25
C GLY A 342 -41.80 -20.27 1.41
N LEU A 343 -42.47 -19.12 1.57
CA LEU A 343 -41.91 -17.76 1.68
C LEU A 343 -40.94 -17.53 2.86
N SER A 344 -40.95 -18.39 3.90
CA SER A 344 -40.00 -18.28 5.03
C SER A 344 -38.64 -18.91 4.77
N ASN A 345 -38.45 -19.60 3.63
CA ASN A 345 -37.29 -20.45 3.38
C ASN A 345 -36.34 -19.92 2.28
N ALA A 346 -36.61 -18.78 1.65
CA ALA A 346 -35.71 -18.21 0.64
C ALA A 346 -34.34 -17.81 1.24
N VAL A 347 -34.33 -17.31 2.48
CA VAL A 347 -33.09 -17.01 3.22
C VAL A 347 -32.36 -18.30 3.60
N VAL A 348 -33.09 -19.35 3.97
CA VAL A 348 -32.53 -20.67 4.34
C VAL A 348 -31.95 -21.39 3.11
N ALA A 349 -32.63 -21.34 1.96
CA ALA A 349 -32.15 -21.90 0.71
C ALA A 349 -30.88 -21.18 0.22
N LYS A 350 -30.83 -19.85 0.34
CA LYS A 350 -29.63 -19.05 0.05
C LYS A 350 -28.47 -19.42 1.00
N HIS A 351 -28.75 -19.66 2.28
CA HIS A 351 -27.74 -20.08 3.26
C HIS A 351 -27.25 -21.52 3.04
N CYS A 352 -28.13 -22.43 2.59
CA CYS A 352 -27.81 -23.84 2.33
C CYS A 352 -27.00 -24.01 1.03
N LEU A 353 -27.34 -23.25 -0.02
CA LEU A 353 -26.56 -23.19 -1.26
C LEU A 353 -25.16 -22.59 -1.02
N MET A 354 -25.02 -21.59 -0.15
CA MET A 354 -23.71 -21.08 0.24
C MET A 354 -22.87 -22.09 1.03
N ARG A 355 -23.49 -22.93 1.87
CA ARG A 355 -22.79 -24.05 2.54
C ARG A 355 -22.31 -25.14 1.57
N LEU A 356 -23.11 -25.48 0.56
CA LEU A 356 -22.72 -26.46 -0.47
C LEU A 356 -21.63 -25.94 -1.42
N ALA A 357 -21.52 -24.62 -1.58
CA ALA A 357 -20.46 -23.97 -2.36
C ALA A 357 -19.11 -23.86 -1.61
N GLY A 358 -18.98 -24.42 -0.40
CA GLY A 358 -17.71 -24.46 0.36
C GLY A 358 -17.40 -23.19 1.16
N PHE A 359 -18.34 -22.27 1.35
CA PHE A 359 -18.16 -21.15 2.27
C PHE A 359 -18.38 -21.61 3.73
N HIS A 360 -17.28 -21.87 4.43
CA HIS A 360 -17.30 -22.07 5.89
C HIS A 360 -17.36 -20.70 6.59
N GLU A 361 -18.52 -20.37 7.17
CA GLU A 361 -18.62 -19.27 8.15
C GLU A 361 -17.91 -19.74 9.43
N THR A 362 -16.74 -19.18 9.73
CA THR A 362 -16.00 -19.41 10.98
C THR A 362 -16.71 -18.76 12.15
N ARG A 363 -17.83 -19.37 12.59
CA ARG A 363 -18.27 -19.24 13.98
C ARG A 363 -17.62 -20.35 14.79
N VAL A 364 -16.79 -19.93 15.74
CA VAL A 364 -16.25 -20.77 16.81
C VAL A 364 -17.41 -21.36 17.60
N LEU A 365 -17.82 -22.58 17.26
CA LEU A 365 -18.66 -23.43 18.09
C LEU A 365 -18.02 -24.81 18.19
N LYS A 366 -17.35 -24.99 19.32
CA LYS A 366 -17.34 -26.18 20.18
C LYS A 366 -17.77 -27.50 19.52
N GLN A 367 -16.77 -28.27 19.12
CA GLN A 367 -16.59 -29.70 19.41
C GLN A 367 -17.85 -30.58 19.43
N GLU A 368 -18.09 -31.29 18.32
CA GLU A 368 -18.63 -32.65 18.36
C GLU A 368 -17.74 -33.57 17.52
N ARG A 369 -17.35 -34.69 18.13
CA ARG A 369 -16.65 -35.79 17.49
C ARG A 369 -17.62 -36.47 16.53
N SER A 370 -17.17 -36.75 15.32
CA SER A 370 -17.67 -37.88 14.55
C SER A 370 -16.50 -38.55 13.84
N VAL A 371 -16.36 -39.82 14.17
CA VAL A 371 -15.43 -40.81 13.62
C VAL A 371 -15.75 -41.02 12.13
N CYS A 372 -14.71 -41.00 11.30
CA CYS A 372 -14.54 -41.93 10.18
C CYS A 372 -13.13 -42.50 10.29
#